data_AF-D5X942-F1
#
_entry.id   AF-D5X942-F1
#
_cell.length_a   1.000
_cell.length_b   1.000
_cell.length_c   1.000
_cell.angle_alpha   90.00
_cell.angle_beta   90.00
_cell.angle_gamma   90.00
#
_symmetry.space_group_name_H-M   'P 1'
#
loop_
_entity.id
_entity.type
_entity.pdbx_description
1 polymer ?
#
loop_
_entity_poly.entity_id
_entity_poly.type
_entity_poly.pdbx_seq_one_letter_code
_entity_poly.pdbx_strand_id
1 'polypeptide(L)'
;MKLIVFIFKPRWLIGLFLVLVMGLGIFSPAGSVNPVGATRGPNNTIWGRFGCAREQQRHKLNYKKIIIFSDPHYYTPELGTTGAAFEEYLAGDRKLLAESNAILRKTINQIKASDAGIVLISGDLTKDGELVNHLKVASYLKELEDSGRKVYVINGNHDINNPHAFKFEGARVIPVENVSPEQFKEIYKDFGYAEALAVDTNSLSYVVEPVQGLRLIVMDSAIYDRNHTVGRPKTKSAFSEATLNWIIGQIKKAKAQGKIVLGMMHHGLMDHFSVQRRFFAQYVIKDADRIAVDLADAGMAAVFTGHFHAQDITAQQIGNKYIYDVETGSLVTYPNPYRIIELTADNKLRIKTSRIEEIDYDTGSLKFPVYAKKYLTDGLRDLAPHFLARIIMGQGLTEEEAAEQAALIVRQKVSPFMTLGDLLATIMVAHYQGDEVLDEELLPVIQRLVASESPLLGMLGEGLLSLGTDLEPADNDIIIPLQP
;
A
#
# COMPACT_ATOMS: atom_id res chain seq x y z
N MET A 1 16.74 4.35 50.81
CA MET A 1 16.41 5.15 49.62
C MET A 1 17.67 5.33 48.80
N LYS A 2 17.90 4.46 47.81
CA LYS A 2 19.07 4.52 46.92
C LYS A 2 18.63 5.10 45.58
N LEU A 3 19.25 6.22 45.24
CA LEU A 3 19.18 6.96 43.99
C LEU A 3 19.99 6.18 42.93
N ILE A 4 19.39 5.83 41.79
CA ILE A 4 20.12 5.33 40.63
C ILE A 4 20.04 6.41 39.55
N VAL A 5 21.20 7.01 39.28
CA VAL A 5 21.45 8.00 38.24
C VAL A 5 21.92 7.22 37.01
N PHE A 6 21.20 7.31 35.89
CA PHE A 6 21.73 6.89 34.59
C PHE A 6 22.38 8.10 33.91
N ILE A 7 23.67 7.94 33.59
CA ILE A 7 24.49 8.92 32.89
C ILE A 7 24.36 8.63 31.39
N PHE A 8 23.71 9.53 30.64
CA PHE A 8 23.87 9.61 29.18
C PHE A 8 25.03 10.56 28.85
N LYS A 9 25.92 10.14 27.94
CA LYS A 9 26.90 11.04 27.30
C LYS A 9 26.49 11.30 25.84
N PRO A 10 26.51 12.57 25.38
CA PRO A 10 26.04 12.97 24.04
C PRO A 10 27.17 13.27 23.03
N ARG A 11 26.72 13.53 21.78
CA ARG A 11 27.38 14.22 20.62
C ARG A 11 28.05 13.25 19.61
N TRP A 12 27.88 13.38 18.29
CA TRP A 12 27.83 14.59 17.45
C TRP A 12 26.99 14.43 16.16
N LEU A 13 26.22 15.47 15.84
CA LEU A 13 25.84 15.90 14.48
C LEU A 13 26.83 16.99 14.02
N ILE A 14 27.11 17.08 12.71
CA ILE A 14 27.19 18.32 11.90
C ILE A 14 27.21 17.86 10.43
N GLY A 15 26.38 18.50 9.60
CA GLY A 15 26.29 18.25 8.16
C GLY A 15 26.96 19.33 7.30
N LEU A 16 26.59 19.25 6.02
CA LEU A 16 26.46 20.29 4.99
C LEU A 16 27.39 20.18 3.74
N PHE A 17 26.68 20.14 2.61
CA PHE A 17 26.95 20.45 1.20
C PHE A 17 28.25 21.16 0.80
N LEU A 18 28.83 20.72 -0.33
CA LEU A 18 29.24 21.60 -1.44
C LEU A 18 29.48 20.80 -2.74
N VAL A 19 28.79 21.21 -3.81
CA VAL A 19 29.02 20.81 -5.20
C VAL A 19 29.79 21.93 -5.89
N LEU A 20 30.91 21.61 -6.54
CA LEU A 20 31.51 22.43 -7.59
C LEU A 20 32.52 21.59 -8.39
N VAL A 21 32.18 21.28 -9.64
CA VAL A 21 33.17 21.02 -10.70
C VAL A 21 32.69 21.75 -11.95
N MET A 22 33.48 22.76 -12.35
CA MET A 22 33.50 23.31 -13.69
C MET A 22 34.30 22.39 -14.61
N GLY A 23 33.93 22.34 -15.90
CA GLY A 23 34.90 22.01 -16.94
C GLY A 23 34.31 21.59 -18.29
N LEU A 24 34.26 22.55 -19.22
CA LEU A 24 34.56 22.44 -20.67
C LEU A 24 33.63 21.56 -21.53
N GLY A 25 33.18 21.92 -22.73
CA GLY A 25 33.43 23.07 -23.59
C GLY A 25 32.59 22.93 -24.88
N ILE A 26 32.09 24.07 -25.37
CA ILE A 26 32.10 24.55 -26.76
C ILE A 26 31.93 23.51 -27.88
N PHE A 27 30.82 23.56 -28.63
CA PHE A 27 30.78 23.71 -30.11
C PHE A 27 29.33 24.06 -30.56
N SER A 28 29.18 25.16 -31.30
CA SER A 28 27.99 25.55 -32.09
C SER A 28 28.18 25.12 -33.56
N PRO A 29 27.23 25.37 -34.48
CA PRO A 29 25.81 25.02 -34.52
C PRO A 29 25.45 24.17 -35.76
N ALA A 30 24.32 23.45 -35.71
CA ALA A 30 23.75 22.78 -36.88
C ALA A 30 23.00 23.77 -37.77
N GLY A 31 23.29 23.71 -39.07
CA GLY A 31 22.67 24.50 -40.12
C GLY A 31 21.27 24.03 -40.50
N SER A 32 20.48 24.99 -40.97
CA SER A 32 19.16 24.89 -41.57
C SER A 32 19.18 24.24 -42.95
N VAL A 33 18.24 23.33 -43.24
CA VAL A 33 17.65 23.22 -44.60
C VAL A 33 16.23 22.64 -44.54
N ASN A 34 15.32 23.33 -45.21
CA ASN A 34 14.02 22.93 -45.76
C ASN A 34 13.99 23.60 -47.16
N PRO A 35 13.06 23.33 -48.10
CA PRO A 35 12.11 22.21 -48.30
C PRO A 35 12.10 21.76 -49.81
N VAL A 36 10.93 21.36 -50.33
CA VAL A 36 10.51 21.08 -51.74
C VAL A 36 10.58 19.59 -52.12
N GLY A 37 9.57 18.92 -52.67
CA GLY A 37 8.27 19.30 -53.23
C GLY A 37 7.88 18.31 -54.34
N ALA A 38 6.62 18.38 -54.80
CA ALA A 38 6.04 17.80 -56.03
C ALA A 38 5.64 16.29 -56.01
N THR A 39 4.57 15.81 -56.64
CA THR A 39 3.39 16.36 -57.36
C THR A 39 2.41 15.19 -57.64
N ARG A 40 1.14 15.52 -57.88
CA ARG A 40 0.02 14.66 -58.30
C ARG A 40 0.19 14.03 -59.70
N GLY A 41 -0.46 12.90 -59.95
CA GLY A 41 -0.87 12.44 -61.29
C GLY A 41 -1.50 11.02 -61.30
N PRO A 42 -2.46 10.70 -62.20
CA PRO A 42 -3.65 9.88 -61.89
C PRO A 42 -3.74 8.52 -62.62
N ASN A 43 -4.55 7.59 -62.09
CA ASN A 43 -5.65 6.88 -62.80
C ASN A 43 -6.05 5.52 -62.17
N ASN A 44 -7.37 5.37 -62.00
CA ASN A 44 -8.23 4.19 -62.15
C ASN A 44 -7.73 2.77 -61.83
N THR A 45 -8.39 2.12 -60.85
CA THR A 45 -9.05 0.80 -61.03
C THR A 45 -10.00 0.44 -59.88
N ILE A 46 -11.31 0.47 -60.19
CA ILE A 46 -12.34 -0.58 -60.04
C ILE A 46 -12.11 -1.72 -59.02
N TRP A 47 -13.04 -1.78 -58.04
CA TRP A 47 -13.60 -2.92 -57.28
C TRP A 47 -12.71 -3.82 -56.42
N GLY A 48 -12.96 -3.76 -55.11
CA GLY A 48 -12.55 -4.77 -54.14
C GLY A 48 -12.94 -4.39 -52.71
N ARG A 49 -14.21 -4.60 -52.34
CA ARG A 49 -14.62 -4.63 -50.92
C ARG A 49 -13.96 -5.86 -50.27
N PHE A 50 -12.71 -5.71 -49.84
CA PHE A 50 -12.14 -6.55 -48.79
C PHE A 50 -12.47 -5.90 -47.45
N GLY A 51 -13.70 -6.12 -47.00
CA GLY A 51 -14.00 -6.02 -45.58
C GLY A 51 -13.28 -7.15 -44.86
N CYS A 52 -11.99 -6.98 -44.58
CA CYS A 52 -11.29 -7.82 -43.62
C CYS A 52 -11.69 -7.31 -42.23
N ALA A 53 -12.93 -7.60 -41.82
CA ALA A 53 -13.24 -7.68 -40.42
C ALA A 53 -12.48 -8.91 -39.91
N ARG A 54 -11.24 -8.70 -39.42
CA ARG A 54 -10.70 -9.61 -38.42
C ARG A 54 -11.63 -9.48 -37.23
N GLU A 55 -12.61 -10.35 -37.18
CA GLU A 55 -13.30 -10.70 -35.97
C GLU A 55 -12.21 -11.26 -35.06
N GLN A 56 -11.56 -10.37 -34.29
CA GLN A 56 -10.76 -10.77 -33.15
C GLN A 56 -11.71 -11.60 -32.32
N GLN A 57 -11.51 -12.92 -32.32
CA GLN A 57 -12.08 -13.82 -31.33
C GLN A 57 -11.72 -13.22 -29.97
N ARG A 58 -12.61 -12.39 -29.43
CA ARG A 58 -12.57 -11.98 -28.04
C ARG A 58 -12.76 -13.28 -27.28
N HIS A 59 -11.65 -13.85 -26.81
CA HIS A 59 -11.70 -14.99 -25.92
C HIS A 59 -12.69 -14.63 -24.82
N LYS A 60 -13.77 -15.42 -24.70
CA LYS A 60 -14.71 -15.27 -23.59
C LYS A 60 -13.89 -15.44 -22.32
N LEU A 61 -13.60 -14.33 -21.65
CA LEU A 61 -12.97 -14.34 -20.34
C LEU A 61 -13.85 -15.24 -19.46
N ASN A 62 -13.25 -16.28 -18.89
CA ASN A 62 -13.91 -17.07 -17.86
C ASN A 62 -13.85 -16.22 -16.59
N TYR A 63 -14.88 -15.39 -16.37
CA TYR A 63 -14.93 -14.36 -15.33
C TYR A 63 -14.89 -14.99 -13.92
N LYS A 64 -13.71 -15.36 -13.46
CA LYS A 64 -13.46 -15.69 -12.06
C LYS A 64 -13.36 -14.37 -11.29
N LYS A 65 -14.15 -14.23 -10.22
CA LYS A 65 -13.97 -13.15 -9.26
C LYS A 65 -12.59 -13.27 -8.61
N ILE A 66 -12.00 -12.13 -8.36
CA ILE A 66 -10.74 -11.96 -7.66
C ILE A 66 -11.09 -11.47 -6.25
N ILE A 67 -10.50 -12.07 -5.22
CA ILE A 67 -10.45 -11.46 -3.88
C ILE A 67 -9.05 -10.89 -3.68
N ILE A 68 -8.95 -9.70 -3.11
CA ILE A 68 -7.69 -9.15 -2.63
C ILE A 68 -7.83 -8.73 -1.17
N PHE A 69 -6.82 -9.06 -0.37
CA PHE A 69 -6.61 -8.49 0.95
C PHE A 69 -5.16 -8.08 1.08
N SER A 70 -4.87 -7.11 1.95
CA SER A 70 -3.51 -6.59 2.14
C SER A 70 -3.16 -6.51 3.62
N ASP A 71 -1.86 -6.42 3.90
CA ASP A 71 -1.30 -6.15 5.22
C ASP A 71 -1.91 -7.03 6.33
N PRO A 72 -1.97 -8.37 6.14
CA PRO A 72 -2.48 -9.25 7.19
C PRO A 72 -1.57 -9.27 8.42
N HIS A 73 -0.31 -8.83 8.31
CA HIS A 73 0.65 -8.74 9.40
C HIS A 73 0.58 -9.92 10.37
N TYR A 74 0.52 -11.12 9.82
CA TYR A 74 0.22 -12.30 10.61
C TYR A 74 1.26 -12.47 11.73
N TYR A 75 0.79 -12.67 12.95
CA TYR A 75 1.61 -12.97 14.12
C TYR A 75 1.07 -14.18 14.86
N THR A 76 1.85 -15.25 14.92
CA THR A 76 1.41 -16.48 15.57
C THR A 76 1.43 -16.34 17.11
N PRO A 77 0.42 -16.87 17.82
CA PRO A 77 0.44 -16.95 19.27
C PRO A 77 1.65 -17.70 19.86
N GLU A 78 2.29 -18.56 19.07
CA GLU A 78 3.51 -19.30 19.47
C GLU A 78 4.70 -18.36 19.75
N LEU A 79 4.70 -17.15 19.19
CA LEU A 79 5.72 -16.13 19.47
C LEU A 79 5.37 -15.22 20.66
N GLY A 80 4.21 -15.45 21.31
CA GLY A 80 3.79 -14.73 22.51
C GLY A 80 2.97 -13.48 22.22
N THR A 81 1.69 -13.54 22.54
CA THR A 81 0.71 -12.45 22.37
C THR A 81 0.21 -11.90 23.72
N THR A 82 1.01 -12.07 24.78
CA THR A 82 0.71 -11.56 26.13
C THR A 82 2.00 -11.18 26.87
N GLY A 83 1.85 -10.43 27.96
CA GLY A 83 2.95 -10.07 28.85
C GLY A 83 3.52 -8.68 28.57
N ALA A 84 4.26 -8.14 29.54
CA ALA A 84 4.69 -6.74 29.55
C ALA A 84 5.42 -6.28 28.28
N ALA A 85 6.26 -7.12 27.68
CA ALA A 85 6.98 -6.77 26.46
C ALA A 85 6.07 -6.68 25.22
N PHE A 86 5.04 -7.53 25.16
CA PHE A 86 4.06 -7.49 24.07
C PHE A 86 3.09 -6.31 24.24
N GLU A 87 2.62 -6.07 25.47
CA GLU A 87 1.78 -4.91 25.81
C GLU A 87 2.49 -3.59 25.51
N GLU A 88 3.79 -3.47 25.86
CA GLU A 88 4.61 -2.30 25.53
C GLU A 88 4.74 -2.11 24.01
N TYR A 89 4.90 -3.20 23.25
CA TYR A 89 4.92 -3.14 21.80
C TYR A 89 3.57 -2.64 21.24
N LEU A 90 2.45 -3.19 21.74
CA LEU A 90 1.11 -2.82 21.29
C LEU A 90 0.73 -1.39 21.64
N ALA A 91 1.26 -0.81 22.73
CA ALA A 91 1.04 0.60 23.06
C ALA A 91 1.54 1.56 21.96
N GLY A 92 2.49 1.10 21.12
CA GLY A 92 3.01 1.81 19.96
C GLY A 92 2.45 1.32 18.62
N ASP A 93 1.40 0.50 18.61
CA ASP A 93 0.82 -0.09 17.41
C ASP A 93 -0.71 0.04 17.42
N ARG A 94 -1.33 0.02 16.24
CA ARG A 94 -2.78 0.08 16.03
C ARG A 94 -3.36 -1.21 15.45
N LYS A 95 -2.49 -2.17 15.14
CA LYS A 95 -2.85 -3.47 14.55
C LYS A 95 -3.36 -4.43 15.62
N LEU A 96 -4.37 -5.21 15.27
CA LEU A 96 -4.91 -6.31 16.06
C LEU A 96 -4.01 -7.55 15.96
N LEU A 97 -2.77 -7.46 16.45
CA LEU A 97 -1.76 -8.51 16.27
C LEU A 97 -2.10 -9.78 17.07
N ALA A 98 -2.68 -9.64 18.26
CA ALA A 98 -3.10 -10.79 19.07
C ALA A 98 -4.25 -11.56 18.39
N GLU A 99 -5.10 -10.85 17.65
CA GLU A 99 -6.24 -11.37 16.91
C GLU A 99 -5.88 -11.81 15.48
N SER A 100 -4.70 -11.44 14.97
CA SER A 100 -4.29 -11.62 13.56
C SER A 100 -4.49 -13.05 13.05
N ASN A 101 -4.24 -14.06 13.90
CA ASN A 101 -4.49 -15.45 13.54
C ASN A 101 -5.97 -15.79 13.35
N ALA A 102 -6.85 -15.30 14.24
CA ALA A 102 -8.29 -15.53 14.15
C ALA A 102 -8.89 -14.77 12.95
N ILE A 103 -8.41 -13.55 12.70
CA ILE A 103 -8.77 -12.73 11.54
C ILE A 103 -8.38 -13.46 10.24
N LEU A 104 -7.12 -13.86 10.07
CA LEU A 104 -6.67 -14.54 8.86
C LEU A 104 -7.44 -15.86 8.65
N ARG A 105 -7.63 -16.67 9.70
CA ARG A 105 -8.43 -17.90 9.62
C ARG A 105 -9.85 -17.63 9.13
N LYS A 106 -10.51 -16.57 9.62
CA LYS A 106 -11.85 -16.18 9.16
C LYS A 106 -11.83 -15.83 7.67
N THR A 107 -10.88 -15.01 7.24
CA THR A 107 -10.72 -14.61 5.83
C THR A 107 -10.54 -15.81 4.92
N ILE A 108 -9.66 -16.75 5.28
CA ILE A 108 -9.43 -18.00 4.51
C ILE A 108 -10.73 -18.80 4.37
N ASN A 109 -11.50 -18.94 5.46
CA ASN A 109 -12.79 -19.64 5.41
C ASN A 109 -13.83 -18.93 4.53
N GLN A 110 -13.90 -17.60 4.59
CA GLN A 110 -14.80 -16.82 3.73
C GLN A 110 -14.43 -16.93 2.26
N ILE A 111 -13.13 -16.90 1.92
CA ILE A 111 -12.66 -17.10 0.54
C ILE A 111 -13.02 -18.50 0.04
N LYS A 112 -12.84 -19.54 0.87
CA LYS A 112 -13.22 -20.94 0.55
C LYS A 112 -14.73 -21.10 0.35
N ALA A 113 -15.55 -20.30 1.02
CA ALA A 113 -17.00 -20.28 0.87
C ALA A 113 -17.50 -19.41 -0.31
N SER A 114 -16.66 -18.50 -0.81
CA SER A 114 -16.99 -17.62 -1.93
C SER A 114 -16.88 -18.31 -3.30
N ASP A 115 -17.37 -17.65 -4.35
CA ASP A 115 -17.19 -18.03 -5.75
C ASP A 115 -15.93 -17.40 -6.40
N ALA A 116 -15.06 -16.77 -5.61
CA ALA A 116 -13.79 -16.26 -6.09
C ALA A 116 -12.84 -17.40 -6.47
N GLY A 117 -12.20 -17.25 -7.62
CA GLY A 117 -11.27 -18.25 -8.13
C GLY A 117 -9.81 -17.78 -8.17
N ILE A 118 -9.57 -16.51 -7.85
CA ILE A 118 -8.24 -15.89 -7.78
C ILE A 118 -8.17 -15.12 -6.45
N VAL A 119 -7.03 -15.19 -5.77
CA VAL A 119 -6.75 -14.49 -4.53
C VAL A 119 -5.43 -13.75 -4.66
N LEU A 120 -5.43 -12.47 -4.33
CA LEU A 120 -4.27 -11.59 -4.38
C LEU A 120 -3.91 -11.12 -2.97
N ILE A 121 -2.61 -11.03 -2.67
CA ILE A 121 -2.10 -10.44 -1.43
C ILE A 121 -0.96 -9.46 -1.75
N SER A 122 -1.21 -8.18 -1.49
CA SER A 122 -0.33 -7.05 -1.83
C SER A 122 0.70 -6.70 -0.76
N GLY A 123 1.32 -7.71 -0.13
CA GLY A 123 2.43 -7.49 0.80
C GLY A 123 2.05 -7.43 2.28
N ASP A 124 3.09 -7.25 3.09
CA ASP A 124 3.10 -7.29 4.56
C ASP A 124 2.35 -8.51 5.11
N LEU A 125 2.77 -9.66 4.59
CA LEU A 125 2.21 -10.97 4.91
C LEU A 125 2.36 -11.29 6.41
N THR A 126 3.44 -10.80 7.01
CA THR A 126 3.82 -11.07 8.40
C THR A 126 4.00 -9.78 9.20
N LYS A 127 4.02 -9.88 10.53
CA LYS A 127 4.28 -8.71 11.40
C LYS A 127 5.64 -8.09 11.07
N ASP A 128 6.72 -8.86 11.18
CA ASP A 128 8.09 -8.37 10.99
C ASP A 128 9.02 -9.44 10.37
N GLY A 129 8.52 -10.22 9.42
CA GLY A 129 9.35 -11.11 8.61
C GLY A 129 9.81 -12.36 9.33
N GLU A 130 9.17 -12.72 10.46
CA GLU A 130 9.52 -13.92 11.21
C GLU A 130 9.30 -15.17 10.35
N LEU A 131 10.30 -16.05 10.28
CA LEU A 131 10.24 -17.27 9.47
C LEU A 131 9.02 -18.14 9.84
N VAL A 132 8.72 -18.28 11.14
CA VAL A 132 7.55 -19.04 11.58
C VAL A 132 6.24 -18.42 11.10
N ASN A 133 6.14 -17.09 11.07
CA ASN A 133 4.94 -16.41 10.58
C ASN A 133 4.79 -16.63 9.07
N HIS A 134 5.88 -16.54 8.31
CA HIS A 134 5.86 -16.85 6.87
C HIS A 134 5.39 -18.28 6.58
N LEU A 135 5.91 -19.27 7.31
CA LEU A 135 5.51 -20.67 7.15
C LEU A 135 4.04 -20.89 7.51
N LYS A 136 3.52 -20.22 8.55
CA LYS A 136 2.11 -20.27 8.91
C LYS A 136 1.24 -19.64 7.83
N VAL A 137 1.58 -18.44 7.34
CA VAL A 137 0.85 -17.80 6.24
C VAL A 137 0.86 -18.70 5.00
N ALA A 138 2.00 -19.25 4.60
CA ALA A 138 2.08 -20.19 3.48
C ALA A 138 1.15 -21.41 3.67
N SER A 139 1.02 -21.93 4.89
CA SER A 139 0.08 -23.03 5.17
C SER A 139 -1.39 -22.62 5.00
N TYR A 140 -1.76 -21.40 5.39
CA TYR A 140 -3.10 -20.85 5.14
C TYR A 140 -3.39 -20.66 3.65
N LEU A 141 -2.41 -20.14 2.90
CA LEU A 141 -2.54 -19.95 1.45
C LEU A 141 -2.61 -21.30 0.71
N LYS A 142 -1.89 -22.31 1.19
CA LYS A 142 -2.00 -23.67 0.67
C LYS A 142 -3.42 -24.23 0.79
N GLU A 143 -4.15 -23.93 1.86
CA GLU A 143 -5.57 -24.35 1.96
C GLU A 143 -6.47 -23.73 0.87
N LEU A 144 -6.13 -22.52 0.40
CA LEU A 144 -6.84 -21.87 -0.70
C LEU A 144 -6.55 -22.58 -2.03
N GLU A 145 -5.28 -22.87 -2.31
CA GLU A 145 -4.85 -23.66 -3.48
C GLU A 145 -5.48 -25.06 -3.50
N ASP A 146 -5.46 -25.77 -2.36
CA ASP A 146 -6.07 -27.09 -2.22
C ASP A 146 -7.59 -27.05 -2.41
N SER A 147 -8.22 -25.88 -2.26
CA SER A 147 -9.64 -25.65 -2.57
C SER A 147 -9.89 -25.15 -4.01
N GLY A 148 -8.87 -25.12 -4.87
CA GLY A 148 -8.97 -24.79 -6.29
C GLY A 148 -8.93 -23.29 -6.62
N ARG A 149 -8.52 -22.43 -5.67
CA ARG A 149 -8.25 -21.00 -5.93
C ARG A 149 -6.80 -20.84 -6.35
N LYS A 150 -6.55 -19.92 -7.26
CA LYS A 150 -5.20 -19.48 -7.60
C LYS A 150 -4.78 -18.33 -6.69
N VAL A 151 -3.62 -18.41 -6.06
CA VAL A 151 -3.13 -17.44 -5.09
C VAL A 151 -1.87 -16.77 -5.61
N TYR A 152 -1.82 -15.45 -5.52
CA TYR A 152 -0.66 -14.66 -5.93
C TYR A 152 -0.27 -13.68 -4.83
N VAL A 153 1.01 -13.71 -4.43
CA VAL A 153 1.54 -12.86 -3.37
C VAL A 153 2.67 -11.97 -3.86
N ILE A 154 2.88 -10.86 -3.18
CA ILE A 154 4.14 -10.12 -3.19
C ILE A 154 4.52 -9.78 -1.75
N ASN A 155 5.78 -9.40 -1.52
CA ASN A 155 6.27 -8.93 -0.23
C ASN A 155 5.89 -7.46 0.01
N GLY A 156 5.78 -7.09 1.29
CA GLY A 156 5.82 -5.69 1.73
C GLY A 156 7.14 -5.32 2.39
N ASN A 157 7.17 -4.19 3.10
CA ASN A 157 8.39 -3.72 3.78
C ASN A 157 8.69 -4.45 5.09
N HIS A 158 7.73 -5.19 5.65
CA HIS A 158 7.93 -5.95 6.89
C HIS A 158 8.47 -7.37 6.67
N ASP A 159 8.37 -7.92 5.45
CA ASP A 159 8.54 -9.36 5.22
C ASP A 159 10.00 -9.84 5.11
N ILE A 160 10.90 -9.03 4.55
CA ILE A 160 12.21 -9.51 4.10
C ILE A 160 13.37 -8.85 4.83
N ASN A 161 14.34 -9.66 5.25
CA ASN A 161 15.57 -9.24 5.95
C ASN A 161 15.27 -8.31 7.15
N ASN A 162 14.13 -8.51 7.81
CA ASN A 162 13.66 -7.58 8.83
C ASN A 162 14.32 -7.88 10.19
N PRO A 163 15.21 -7.01 10.71
CA PRO A 163 15.90 -7.25 11.98
C PRO A 163 14.99 -7.10 13.20
N HIS A 164 13.70 -6.77 13.01
CA HIS A 164 12.71 -6.63 14.07
C HIS A 164 11.82 -7.88 14.24
N ALA A 165 12.21 -8.99 13.63
CA ALA A 165 11.62 -10.30 13.86
C ALA A 165 11.82 -10.73 15.33
N PHE A 166 10.76 -10.68 16.13
CA PHE A 166 10.81 -10.93 17.57
C PHE A 166 9.72 -11.86 18.07
N LYS A 167 10.05 -12.57 19.15
CA LYS A 167 9.09 -13.19 20.06
C LYS A 167 9.06 -12.44 21.39
N PHE A 168 7.91 -12.45 22.05
CA PHE A 168 7.69 -11.81 23.34
C PHE A 168 7.49 -12.87 24.42
N GLU A 169 8.27 -12.79 25.48
CA GLU A 169 8.18 -13.70 26.63
C GLU A 169 8.23 -12.92 27.94
N GLY A 170 7.07 -12.68 28.55
CA GLY A 170 6.95 -11.89 29.76
C GLY A 170 7.44 -10.46 29.51
N ALA A 171 8.55 -10.06 30.14
CA ALA A 171 9.17 -8.75 29.97
C ALA A 171 10.33 -8.73 28.95
N ARG A 172 10.53 -9.82 28.18
CA ARG A 172 11.65 -9.95 27.24
C ARG A 172 11.19 -9.88 25.79
N VAL A 173 11.96 -9.17 24.98
CA VAL A 173 11.91 -9.20 23.52
C VAL A 173 13.09 -10.06 23.03
N ILE A 174 12.81 -11.12 22.29
CA ILE A 174 13.81 -12.12 21.91
C ILE A 174 13.85 -12.21 20.37
N PRO A 175 15.02 -11.98 19.73
CA PRO A 175 15.19 -12.18 18.29
C PRO A 175 14.80 -13.59 17.84
N VAL A 176 14.10 -13.69 16.72
CA VAL A 176 13.84 -14.95 16.01
C VAL A 176 14.33 -14.85 14.57
N GLU A 177 14.42 -16.00 13.89
CA GLU A 177 14.84 -16.04 12.50
C GLU A 177 13.88 -15.25 11.60
N ASN A 178 14.45 -14.52 10.66
CA ASN A 178 13.72 -13.84 9.59
C ASN A 178 14.04 -14.48 8.22
N VAL A 179 13.43 -13.95 7.16
CA VAL A 179 13.47 -14.53 5.81
C VAL A 179 14.30 -13.68 4.85
N SER A 180 15.18 -14.34 4.08
CA SER A 180 15.89 -13.74 2.93
C SER A 180 14.99 -13.66 1.69
N PRO A 181 15.36 -12.87 0.65
CA PRO A 181 14.60 -12.82 -0.60
C PRO A 181 14.45 -14.22 -1.25
N GLU A 182 15.50 -15.04 -1.22
CA GLU A 182 15.50 -16.40 -1.77
C GLU A 182 14.59 -17.32 -0.95
N GLN A 183 14.63 -17.22 0.38
CA GLN A 183 13.75 -17.98 1.25
C GLN A 183 12.29 -17.57 1.06
N PHE A 184 12.00 -16.26 0.90
CA PHE A 184 10.65 -15.78 0.61
C PHE A 184 10.13 -16.41 -0.68
N LYS A 185 10.94 -16.37 -1.74
CA LYS A 185 10.58 -16.96 -3.03
C LYS A 185 10.34 -18.47 -2.96
N GLU A 186 11.11 -19.20 -2.14
CA GLU A 186 10.90 -20.63 -1.95
C GLU A 186 9.67 -20.94 -1.09
N ILE A 187 9.46 -20.23 0.02
CA ILE A 187 8.28 -20.39 0.88
C ILE A 187 7.00 -20.13 0.09
N TYR A 188 7.00 -19.09 -0.74
CA TYR A 188 5.83 -18.69 -1.53
C TYR A 188 5.86 -19.18 -2.97
N LYS A 189 6.70 -20.18 -3.27
CA LYS A 189 6.93 -20.67 -4.63
C LYS A 189 5.64 -21.03 -5.37
N ASP A 190 4.73 -21.71 -4.69
CA ASP A 190 3.47 -22.20 -5.26
C ASP A 190 2.40 -21.09 -5.37
N PHE A 191 2.64 -19.90 -4.82
CA PHE A 191 1.68 -18.78 -4.84
C PHE A 191 2.13 -17.69 -5.82
N GLY A 192 2.50 -18.13 -7.03
CA GLY A 192 2.82 -17.28 -8.18
C GLY A 192 4.15 -17.58 -8.85
N TYR A 193 5.24 -17.80 -8.10
CA TYR A 193 6.59 -17.90 -8.69
C TYR A 193 6.79 -19.13 -9.58
N ALA A 194 6.24 -20.29 -9.21
CA ALA A 194 6.32 -21.51 -10.01
C ALA A 194 5.47 -21.45 -11.29
N GLU A 195 4.41 -20.64 -11.28
CA GLU A 195 3.51 -20.41 -12.42
C GLU A 195 3.89 -19.20 -13.27
N ALA A 196 4.97 -18.49 -12.90
CA ALA A 196 5.33 -17.24 -13.52
C ALA A 196 5.75 -17.43 -14.99
N LEU A 197 5.17 -16.61 -15.86
CA LEU A 197 5.54 -16.48 -17.28
C LEU A 197 6.88 -15.76 -17.46
N ALA A 198 7.23 -14.91 -16.50
CA ALA A 198 8.49 -14.19 -16.42
C ALA A 198 8.75 -13.78 -14.98
N VAL A 199 10.02 -13.74 -14.59
CA VAL A 199 10.48 -13.26 -13.27
C VAL A 199 11.58 -12.23 -13.51
N ASP A 200 11.54 -11.11 -12.80
CA ASP A 200 12.64 -10.13 -12.82
C ASP A 200 13.87 -10.73 -12.12
N THR A 201 15.05 -10.42 -12.64
CA THR A 201 16.32 -10.89 -12.06
C THR A 201 16.86 -9.96 -10.98
N ASN A 202 16.28 -8.76 -10.84
CA ASN A 202 16.76 -7.71 -9.93
C ASN A 202 15.84 -7.48 -8.73
N SER A 203 14.70 -8.18 -8.66
CA SER A 203 13.69 -8.03 -7.61
C SER A 203 12.87 -9.32 -7.50
N LEU A 204 11.93 -9.35 -6.56
CA LEU A 204 10.94 -10.43 -6.44
C LEU A 204 9.72 -10.25 -7.38
N SER A 205 9.78 -9.33 -8.34
CA SER A 205 8.71 -9.10 -9.31
C SER A 205 8.54 -10.28 -10.28
N TYR A 206 7.29 -10.58 -10.65
CA TYR A 206 6.97 -11.65 -11.58
C TYR A 206 5.67 -11.39 -12.35
N VAL A 207 5.40 -12.23 -13.35
CA VAL A 207 4.24 -12.10 -14.24
C VAL A 207 3.48 -13.40 -14.31
N VAL A 208 2.15 -13.35 -14.17
CA VAL A 208 1.26 -14.50 -14.33
C VAL A 208 0.09 -14.18 -15.26
N GLU A 209 -0.54 -15.23 -15.80
CA GLU A 209 -1.82 -15.14 -16.51
C GLU A 209 -2.85 -16.00 -15.78
N PRO A 210 -3.52 -15.45 -14.73
CA PRO A 210 -4.41 -16.23 -13.86
C PRO A 210 -5.53 -16.92 -14.63
N VAL A 211 -6.07 -16.23 -15.63
CA VAL A 211 -7.03 -16.75 -16.61
C VAL A 211 -6.67 -16.22 -17.99
N GLN A 212 -7.05 -16.97 -19.03
CA GLN A 212 -6.80 -16.58 -20.41
C GLN A 212 -7.34 -15.16 -20.67
N GLY A 213 -6.45 -14.26 -21.08
CA GLY A 213 -6.81 -12.87 -21.40
C GLY A 213 -6.51 -11.85 -20.31
N LEU A 214 -6.24 -12.27 -19.08
CA LEU A 214 -5.86 -11.40 -17.97
C LEU A 214 -4.39 -11.59 -17.62
N ARG A 215 -3.58 -10.54 -17.81
CA ARG A 215 -2.20 -10.46 -17.37
C ARG A 215 -2.15 -9.72 -16.03
N LEU A 216 -1.51 -10.34 -15.03
CA LEU A 216 -1.16 -9.68 -13.78
C LEU A 216 0.35 -9.47 -13.73
N ILE A 217 0.76 -8.23 -13.50
CA ILE A 217 2.15 -7.85 -13.25
C ILE A 217 2.31 -7.63 -11.75
N VAL A 218 3.06 -8.51 -11.09
CA VAL A 218 3.30 -8.46 -9.64
C VAL A 218 4.65 -7.81 -9.41
N MET A 219 4.68 -6.70 -8.67
CA MET A 219 5.82 -5.79 -8.60
C MET A 219 6.33 -5.65 -7.16
N ASP A 220 7.58 -6.05 -6.93
CA ASP A 220 8.28 -5.86 -5.68
C ASP A 220 8.79 -4.41 -5.58
N SER A 221 8.09 -3.61 -4.77
CA SER A 221 8.45 -2.21 -4.51
C SER A 221 9.26 -2.02 -3.22
N ALA A 222 9.40 -3.05 -2.39
CA ALA A 222 10.03 -2.92 -1.08
C ALA A 222 11.57 -2.83 -1.20
N ILE A 223 12.20 -2.20 -0.21
CA ILE A 223 13.67 -2.08 -0.15
C ILE A 223 14.18 -2.80 1.10
N TYR A 224 14.80 -3.96 0.93
CA TYR A 224 15.23 -4.81 2.04
C TYR A 224 16.73 -5.14 2.10
N ASP A 225 17.50 -4.88 1.03
CA ASP A 225 18.92 -5.27 0.91
C ASP A 225 19.84 -4.77 2.03
N ARG A 226 19.49 -3.65 2.66
CA ARG A 226 20.32 -3.00 3.70
C ARG A 226 19.65 -3.00 5.08
N ASN A 227 18.56 -3.73 5.28
CA ASN A 227 17.82 -3.72 6.54
C ASN A 227 18.71 -4.18 7.71
N HIS A 228 19.48 -5.26 7.54
CA HIS A 228 20.44 -5.70 8.56
C HIS A 228 21.54 -4.69 8.86
N THR A 229 22.12 -4.05 7.84
CA THR A 229 23.17 -3.04 8.04
C THR A 229 22.65 -1.79 8.75
N VAL A 230 21.40 -1.41 8.48
CA VAL A 230 20.76 -0.22 9.07
C VAL A 230 20.11 -0.54 10.43
N GLY A 231 19.85 -1.82 10.72
CA GLY A 231 19.23 -2.27 11.97
C GLY A 231 17.71 -2.02 12.06
N ARG A 232 17.05 -1.76 10.93
CA ARG A 232 15.59 -1.59 10.82
C ARG A 232 15.08 -1.82 9.39
N PRO A 233 13.81 -2.22 9.21
CA PRO A 233 13.19 -2.25 7.89
C PRO A 233 13.03 -0.83 7.32
N LYS A 234 13.02 -0.70 6.00
CA LYS A 234 12.74 0.57 5.31
C LYS A 234 11.28 0.65 4.93
N THR A 235 10.57 1.64 5.46
CA THR A 235 9.17 1.93 5.11
C THR A 235 8.99 2.49 3.69
N LYS A 236 10.04 3.07 3.10
CA LYS A 236 9.98 3.66 1.76
C LYS A 236 10.26 2.63 0.67
N SER A 237 9.69 2.86 -0.51
CA SER A 237 9.88 2.05 -1.71
C SER A 237 10.63 2.76 -2.83
N ALA A 238 11.10 1.96 -3.79
CA ALA A 238 11.58 2.40 -5.08
C ALA A 238 11.69 1.19 -6.02
N PHE A 239 11.52 1.42 -7.32
CA PHE A 239 12.02 0.48 -8.34
C PHE A 239 13.44 0.85 -8.73
N SER A 240 14.26 -0.16 -9.03
CA SER A 240 15.46 0.06 -9.83
C SER A 240 15.05 0.43 -11.27
N GLU A 241 15.89 1.18 -11.99
CA GLU A 241 15.64 1.46 -13.41
C GLU A 241 15.54 0.17 -14.24
N ALA A 242 16.30 -0.87 -13.89
CA ALA A 242 16.24 -2.16 -14.56
C ALA A 242 14.88 -2.84 -14.35
N THR A 243 14.38 -2.84 -13.12
CA THR A 243 13.07 -3.40 -12.75
C THR A 243 11.93 -2.62 -13.41
N LEU A 244 11.96 -1.28 -13.39
CA LEU A 244 10.94 -0.46 -14.04
C LEU A 244 10.89 -0.71 -15.56
N ASN A 245 12.05 -0.74 -16.23
CA ASN A 245 12.12 -1.05 -17.66
C ASN A 245 11.60 -2.46 -17.97
N TRP A 246 11.91 -3.44 -17.11
CA TRP A 246 11.38 -4.80 -17.24
C TRP A 246 9.85 -4.82 -17.10
N ILE A 247 9.29 -4.14 -16.08
CA ILE A 247 7.84 -4.01 -15.86
C ILE A 247 7.16 -3.45 -17.11
N ILE A 248 7.66 -2.31 -17.61
CA ILE A 248 7.14 -1.65 -18.83
C ILE A 248 7.19 -2.61 -20.03
N GLY A 249 8.28 -3.36 -20.18
CA GLY A 249 8.42 -4.38 -21.22
C GLY A 249 7.37 -5.48 -21.14
N GLN A 250 7.07 -5.98 -19.93
CA GLN A 250 6.05 -7.01 -19.73
C GLN A 250 4.63 -6.52 -20.02
N ILE A 251 4.31 -5.28 -19.63
CA ILE A 251 3.01 -4.64 -19.93
C ILE A 251 2.84 -4.52 -21.45
N LYS A 252 3.83 -3.95 -22.15
CA LYS A 252 3.79 -3.80 -23.62
C LYS A 252 3.64 -5.15 -24.33
N LYS A 253 4.36 -6.19 -23.87
CA LYS A 253 4.24 -7.56 -24.39
C LYS A 253 2.83 -8.11 -24.22
N ALA A 254 2.20 -7.88 -23.06
CA ALA A 254 0.84 -8.33 -22.80
C ALA A 254 -0.21 -7.58 -23.63
N LYS A 255 -0.09 -6.25 -23.76
CA LYS A 255 -0.99 -5.45 -24.61
C LYS A 255 -0.86 -5.83 -26.09
N ALA A 256 0.34 -6.12 -26.58
CA ALA A 256 0.54 -6.64 -27.95
C ALA A 256 -0.15 -8.00 -28.18
N GLN A 257 -0.41 -8.76 -27.12
CA GLN A 257 -1.16 -10.02 -27.13
C GLN A 257 -2.67 -9.83 -26.90
N GLY A 258 -3.15 -8.57 -26.84
CA GLY A 258 -4.57 -8.25 -26.60
C GLY A 258 -5.06 -8.60 -25.19
N LYS A 259 -4.15 -8.66 -24.20
CA LYS A 259 -4.49 -8.96 -22.81
C LYS A 259 -4.93 -7.70 -22.06
N ILE A 260 -5.82 -7.87 -21.11
CA ILE A 260 -6.04 -6.88 -20.04
C ILE A 260 -4.85 -6.96 -19.08
N VAL A 261 -4.32 -5.82 -18.65
CA VAL A 261 -3.15 -5.76 -17.78
C VAL A 261 -3.50 -5.04 -16.48
N LEU A 262 -3.36 -5.76 -15.37
CA LEU A 262 -3.48 -5.24 -14.01
C LEU A 262 -2.14 -5.37 -13.28
N GLY A 263 -1.91 -4.49 -12.33
CA GLY A 263 -0.73 -4.48 -11.47
C GLY A 263 -1.07 -4.87 -10.04
N MET A 264 -0.09 -5.38 -9.31
CA MET A 264 -0.15 -5.51 -7.86
C MET A 264 1.22 -5.15 -7.28
N MET A 265 1.24 -4.29 -6.27
CA MET A 265 2.43 -3.99 -5.48
C MET A 265 2.03 -3.62 -4.06
N HIS A 266 3.00 -3.43 -3.17
CA HIS A 266 2.69 -3.10 -1.77
C HIS A 266 2.40 -1.61 -1.54
N HIS A 267 3.35 -0.75 -1.92
CA HIS A 267 3.26 0.70 -1.70
C HIS A 267 2.30 1.37 -2.70
N GLY A 268 1.72 2.52 -2.34
CA GLY A 268 0.88 3.31 -3.24
C GLY A 268 1.61 3.75 -4.50
N LEU A 269 0.92 3.74 -5.63
CA LEU A 269 1.34 4.30 -6.92
C LEU A 269 1.21 5.83 -6.96
N MET A 270 0.26 6.40 -6.23
CA MET A 270 0.01 7.85 -6.18
C MET A 270 -0.53 8.30 -4.82
N ASP A 271 -0.83 9.59 -4.68
CA ASP A 271 -1.38 10.15 -3.45
C ASP A 271 -2.88 9.82 -3.33
N HIS A 272 -3.29 9.18 -2.24
CA HIS A 272 -4.67 8.88 -1.85
C HIS A 272 -5.34 10.05 -1.11
N PHE A 273 -4.58 11.07 -0.72
CA PHE A 273 -5.13 12.35 -0.27
C PHE A 273 -4.18 13.48 -0.63
N SER A 274 -4.73 14.68 -0.85
CA SER A 274 -4.04 15.81 -1.51
C SER A 274 -2.68 16.23 -0.92
N VAL A 275 -2.42 15.94 0.36
CA VAL A 275 -1.16 16.28 1.05
C VAL A 275 -0.40 15.04 1.54
N GLN A 276 -0.70 13.83 1.06
CA GLN A 276 -0.10 12.59 1.55
C GLN A 276 1.42 12.62 1.52
N ARG A 277 2.05 12.86 0.36
CA ARG A 277 3.53 12.94 0.28
C ARG A 277 4.17 14.08 1.10
N ARG A 278 3.41 15.05 1.62
CA ARG A 278 3.95 16.06 2.56
C ARG A 278 4.16 15.47 3.96
N PHE A 279 3.28 14.59 4.41
CA PHE A 279 3.31 14.01 5.76
C PHE A 279 3.79 12.55 5.80
N PHE A 280 3.59 11.83 4.71
CA PHE A 280 3.63 10.38 4.61
C PHE A 280 4.29 9.92 3.29
N ALA A 281 5.32 10.63 2.84
CA ALA A 281 6.03 10.36 1.57
C ALA A 281 6.49 8.90 1.40
N GLN A 282 6.81 8.22 2.49
CA GLN A 282 7.30 6.85 2.49
C GLN A 282 6.23 5.81 2.08
N TYR A 283 4.95 6.16 2.11
CA TYR A 283 3.87 5.22 1.77
C TYR A 283 3.54 5.17 0.28
N VAL A 284 4.00 6.18 -0.47
CA VAL A 284 3.87 6.27 -1.92
C VAL A 284 5.23 5.97 -2.56
N ILE A 285 5.22 5.25 -3.68
CA ILE A 285 6.46 4.86 -4.36
C ILE A 285 7.29 6.07 -4.79
N LYS A 286 8.61 5.98 -4.58
CA LYS A 286 9.53 7.01 -5.07
C LYS A 286 9.37 7.18 -6.58
N ASP A 287 9.31 8.43 -7.03
CA ASP A 287 9.12 8.83 -8.42
C ASP A 287 7.73 8.44 -8.98
N ALA A 288 6.72 8.34 -8.09
CA ALA A 288 5.32 8.01 -8.38
C ALA A 288 4.76 8.68 -9.63
N ASP A 289 4.87 10.02 -9.76
CA ASP A 289 4.28 10.75 -10.88
C ASP A 289 4.83 10.28 -12.25
N ARG A 290 6.13 9.95 -12.31
CA ARG A 290 6.75 9.37 -13.52
C ARG A 290 6.27 7.93 -13.74
N ILE A 291 6.29 7.12 -12.69
CA ILE A 291 5.96 5.69 -12.77
C ILE A 291 4.49 5.52 -13.20
N ALA A 292 3.55 6.29 -12.64
CA ALA A 292 2.14 6.24 -13.01
C ALA A 292 1.94 6.53 -14.51
N VAL A 293 2.63 7.56 -15.05
CA VAL A 293 2.62 7.88 -16.48
C VAL A 293 3.21 6.72 -17.30
N ASP A 294 4.38 6.22 -16.94
CA ASP A 294 5.07 5.15 -17.67
C ASP A 294 4.24 3.85 -17.72
N LEU A 295 3.59 3.49 -16.60
CA LEU A 295 2.70 2.33 -16.52
C LEU A 295 1.43 2.52 -17.35
N ALA A 296 0.77 3.68 -17.24
CA ALA A 296 -0.42 4.02 -18.00
C ALA A 296 -0.13 4.02 -19.52
N ASP A 297 1.01 4.57 -19.92
CA ASP A 297 1.41 4.61 -21.33
C ASP A 297 1.78 3.25 -21.89
N ALA A 298 2.36 2.38 -21.08
CA ALA A 298 2.57 0.98 -21.43
C ALA A 298 1.25 0.19 -21.57
N GLY A 299 0.18 0.66 -20.92
CA GLY A 299 -1.17 0.10 -21.00
C GLY A 299 -1.64 -0.61 -19.73
N MET A 300 -1.07 -0.28 -18.57
CA MET A 300 -1.60 -0.66 -17.25
C MET A 300 -2.89 0.13 -16.98
N ALA A 301 -3.95 -0.57 -16.55
CA ALA A 301 -5.23 0.09 -16.26
C ALA A 301 -5.44 0.37 -14.76
N ALA A 302 -5.03 -0.55 -13.89
CA ALA A 302 -5.15 -0.41 -12.45
C ALA A 302 -4.02 -1.14 -11.75
N VAL A 303 -3.63 -0.64 -10.59
CA VAL A 303 -2.66 -1.28 -9.69
C VAL A 303 -3.34 -1.46 -8.33
N PHE A 304 -3.29 -2.69 -7.80
CA PHE A 304 -3.76 -2.99 -6.46
C PHE A 304 -2.62 -2.82 -5.45
N THR A 305 -2.86 -2.06 -4.39
CA THR A 305 -1.89 -1.63 -3.38
C THR A 305 -2.40 -1.82 -1.95
N GLY A 306 -1.55 -1.52 -0.95
CA GLY A 306 -1.86 -1.53 0.47
C GLY A 306 -0.95 -0.55 1.23
N HIS A 307 -0.27 -0.99 2.28
CA HIS A 307 0.79 -0.28 3.02
C HIS A 307 0.34 0.91 3.89
N PHE A 308 -0.51 1.82 3.40
CA PHE A 308 -1.02 2.91 4.25
C PHE A 308 -2.14 2.42 5.20
N HIS A 309 -2.75 1.29 4.85
CA HIS A 309 -3.83 0.57 5.53
C HIS A 309 -5.19 1.27 5.40
N ALA A 310 -5.30 2.26 4.52
CA ALA A 310 -6.57 2.89 4.23
C ALA A 310 -7.34 2.09 3.17
N GLN A 311 -8.66 2.20 3.21
CA GLN A 311 -9.51 1.59 2.20
C GLN A 311 -9.87 2.65 1.17
N ASP A 312 -8.99 2.85 0.18
CA ASP A 312 -9.07 4.04 -0.68
C ASP A 312 -8.86 3.69 -2.17
N ILE A 313 -9.46 4.44 -3.08
CA ILE A 313 -9.24 4.37 -4.53
C ILE A 313 -9.02 5.78 -5.07
N THR A 314 -7.92 5.96 -5.79
CA THR A 314 -7.68 7.20 -6.53
C THR A 314 -7.35 6.93 -7.99
N ALA A 315 -7.48 7.95 -8.83
CA ALA A 315 -7.26 7.85 -10.25
C ALA A 315 -6.52 9.06 -10.82
N GLN A 316 -5.62 8.79 -11.76
CA GLN A 316 -4.96 9.83 -12.54
C GLN A 316 -5.33 9.73 -14.02
N GLN A 317 -5.75 10.85 -14.60
CA GLN A 317 -5.95 10.95 -16.04
C GLN A 317 -4.62 11.27 -16.75
N ILE A 318 -4.19 10.39 -17.65
CA ILE A 318 -3.00 10.55 -18.50
C ILE A 318 -3.45 10.65 -19.96
N GLY A 319 -3.58 11.88 -20.46
CA GLY A 319 -4.14 12.15 -21.79
C GLY A 319 -5.59 11.69 -21.89
N ASN A 320 -5.87 10.70 -22.74
CA ASN A 320 -7.20 10.07 -22.85
C ASN A 320 -7.33 8.79 -22.01
N LYS A 321 -6.31 8.43 -21.23
CA LYS A 321 -6.25 7.22 -20.40
C LYS A 321 -6.46 7.54 -18.93
N TYR A 322 -6.82 6.51 -18.17
CA TYR A 322 -6.83 6.55 -16.72
C TYR A 322 -5.97 5.40 -16.20
N ILE A 323 -5.25 5.66 -15.11
CA ILE A 323 -4.65 4.63 -14.27
C ILE A 323 -5.20 4.80 -12.86
N TYR A 324 -5.62 3.69 -12.27
CA TYR A 324 -6.22 3.65 -10.94
C TYR A 324 -5.23 3.03 -9.94
N ASP A 325 -5.16 3.61 -8.76
CA ASP A 325 -4.53 3.02 -7.59
C ASP A 325 -5.64 2.55 -6.65
N VAL A 326 -5.68 1.25 -6.37
CA VAL A 326 -6.73 0.62 -5.57
C VAL A 326 -6.08 0.11 -4.29
N GLU A 327 -6.04 0.96 -3.27
CA GLU A 327 -5.52 0.60 -1.96
C GLU A 327 -6.53 -0.28 -1.22
N THR A 328 -6.07 -1.42 -0.71
CA THR A 328 -6.87 -2.26 0.17
C THR A 328 -6.36 -2.10 1.59
N GLY A 329 -7.25 -1.70 2.50
CA GLY A 329 -6.91 -1.48 3.89
C GLY A 329 -6.41 -2.74 4.57
N SER A 330 -5.69 -2.55 5.69
CA SER A 330 -5.07 -3.68 6.39
C SER A 330 -6.09 -4.64 6.95
N LEU A 331 -5.90 -5.93 6.68
CA LEU A 331 -6.79 -6.97 7.17
C LEU A 331 -6.85 -7.01 8.72
N VAL A 332 -5.80 -6.54 9.42
CA VAL A 332 -5.72 -6.52 10.90
C VAL A 332 -5.86 -5.13 11.52
N THR A 333 -6.34 -4.14 10.76
CA THR A 333 -6.74 -2.83 11.27
C THR A 333 -8.21 -2.59 10.93
N TYR A 334 -9.03 -2.04 11.84
CA TYR A 334 -10.40 -1.66 11.50
C TYR A 334 -10.42 -0.79 10.22
N PRO A 335 -11.33 -1.08 9.25
CA PRO A 335 -12.50 -1.96 9.34
C PRO A 335 -12.27 -3.43 8.97
N ASN A 336 -11.01 -3.87 8.93
CA ASN A 336 -10.57 -5.22 8.57
C ASN A 336 -11.11 -5.63 7.18
N PRO A 337 -10.81 -4.86 6.11
CA PRO A 337 -11.43 -5.06 4.82
C PRO A 337 -10.73 -6.12 3.96
N TYR A 338 -11.46 -6.60 2.96
CA TYR A 338 -10.92 -7.20 1.75
C TYR A 338 -11.81 -6.79 0.57
N ARG A 339 -11.28 -6.76 -0.66
CA ARG A 339 -12.05 -6.39 -1.86
C ARG A 339 -12.41 -7.63 -2.68
N ILE A 340 -13.60 -7.59 -3.27
CA ILE A 340 -14.09 -8.53 -4.28
C ILE A 340 -14.13 -7.79 -5.61
N ILE A 341 -13.37 -8.27 -6.59
CA ILE A 341 -13.22 -7.66 -7.91
C ILE A 341 -13.79 -8.61 -8.96
N GLU A 342 -14.70 -8.08 -9.78
CA GLU A 342 -15.29 -8.77 -10.91
C GLU A 342 -14.90 -8.04 -12.19
N LEU A 343 -14.16 -8.72 -13.07
CA LEU A 343 -13.99 -8.28 -14.44
C LEU A 343 -15.27 -8.60 -15.20
N THR A 344 -15.94 -7.59 -15.75
CA THR A 344 -17.21 -7.74 -16.45
C THR A 344 -17.00 -7.95 -17.96
N ALA A 345 -18.04 -8.45 -18.64
CA ALA A 345 -17.97 -8.74 -20.07
C ALA A 345 -17.82 -7.51 -20.98
N ASP A 346 -18.16 -6.33 -20.47
CA ASP A 346 -17.96 -5.04 -21.12
C ASP A 346 -16.64 -4.37 -20.71
N ASN A 347 -15.65 -5.15 -20.26
CA ASN A 347 -14.32 -4.70 -19.85
C ASN A 347 -14.38 -3.63 -18.75
N LYS A 348 -15.07 -3.92 -17.64
CA LYS A 348 -15.04 -3.07 -16.44
C LYS A 348 -14.57 -3.86 -15.24
N LEU A 349 -13.93 -3.20 -14.29
CA LEU A 349 -13.70 -3.75 -12.96
C LEU A 349 -14.82 -3.26 -12.06
N ARG A 350 -15.69 -4.17 -11.63
CA ARG A 350 -16.57 -3.92 -10.50
C ARG A 350 -15.83 -4.29 -9.23
N ILE A 351 -15.55 -3.32 -8.38
CA ILE A 351 -14.84 -3.49 -7.12
C ILE A 351 -15.84 -3.27 -5.99
N LYS A 352 -15.88 -4.22 -5.05
CA LYS A 352 -16.72 -4.15 -3.86
C LYS A 352 -15.90 -4.43 -2.62
N THR A 353 -16.17 -3.71 -1.55
CA THR A 353 -15.52 -3.94 -0.26
C THR A 353 -16.35 -4.89 0.59
N SER A 354 -15.67 -5.82 1.27
CA SER A 354 -16.22 -6.67 2.31
C SER A 354 -15.36 -6.53 3.56
N ARG A 355 -15.93 -6.86 4.72
CA ARG A 355 -15.31 -6.63 6.03
C ARG A 355 -15.47 -7.87 6.89
N ILE A 356 -14.53 -8.06 7.81
CA ILE A 356 -14.61 -9.14 8.79
C ILE A 356 -15.61 -8.74 9.89
N GLU A 357 -16.73 -9.46 9.97
CA GLU A 357 -17.82 -9.17 10.91
C GLU A 357 -17.74 -9.97 12.22
N GLU A 358 -16.98 -11.07 12.22
CA GLU A 358 -16.83 -11.95 13.39
C GLU A 358 -15.54 -12.76 13.27
N ILE A 359 -14.93 -13.08 14.42
CA ILE A 359 -13.75 -13.94 14.53
C ILE A 359 -13.91 -14.88 15.73
N ASP A 360 -13.19 -16.01 15.71
CA ASP A 360 -13.10 -16.91 16.86
C ASP A 360 -12.00 -16.40 17.81
N TYR A 361 -12.34 -15.37 18.58
CA TYR A 361 -11.48 -14.71 19.55
C TYR A 361 -12.32 -14.05 20.64
N ASP A 362 -11.82 -13.99 21.87
CA ASP A 362 -12.52 -13.34 22.97
C ASP A 362 -12.43 -11.82 22.87
N THR A 363 -13.49 -11.19 22.35
CA THR A 363 -13.65 -9.74 22.30
C THR A 363 -14.47 -9.19 23.48
N GLY A 364 -14.61 -9.99 24.55
CA GLY A 364 -15.47 -9.70 25.68
C GLY A 364 -16.94 -9.62 25.27
N SER A 365 -17.64 -8.56 25.71
CA SER A 365 -19.06 -8.35 25.38
C SER A 365 -19.28 -7.61 24.05
N LEU A 366 -18.23 -7.18 23.36
CA LEU A 366 -18.35 -6.39 22.14
C LEU A 366 -18.38 -7.30 20.91
N LYS A 367 -19.20 -6.95 19.92
CA LYS A 367 -19.09 -7.54 18.57
C LYS A 367 -17.76 -7.11 17.94
N PHE A 368 -17.17 -7.99 17.12
CA PHE A 368 -15.83 -7.77 16.57
C PHE A 368 -15.64 -6.40 15.87
N PRO A 369 -16.54 -5.90 14.99
CA PRO A 369 -16.35 -4.58 14.37
C PRO A 369 -16.33 -3.43 15.39
N VAL A 370 -17.13 -3.53 16.45
CA VAL A 370 -17.18 -2.51 17.52
C VAL A 370 -15.90 -2.57 18.35
N TYR A 371 -15.43 -3.78 18.67
CA TYR A 371 -14.15 -4.01 19.34
C TYR A 371 -12.99 -3.45 18.52
N ALA A 372 -12.89 -3.81 17.24
CA ALA A 372 -11.84 -3.38 16.33
C ALA A 372 -11.81 -1.85 16.14
N LYS A 373 -12.99 -1.22 15.97
CA LYS A 373 -13.09 0.24 15.86
C LYS A 373 -12.61 0.92 17.13
N LYS A 374 -13.02 0.41 18.29
CA LYS A 374 -12.59 0.95 19.59
C LYS A 374 -11.07 0.81 19.75
N TYR A 375 -10.52 -0.37 19.46
CA TYR A 375 -9.07 -0.65 19.52
C TYR A 375 -8.29 0.33 18.66
N LEU A 376 -8.70 0.51 17.39
CA LEU A 376 -8.07 1.47 16.49
C LEU A 376 -8.18 2.91 17.02
N THR A 377 -9.36 3.32 17.48
CA THR A 377 -9.60 4.70 17.96
C THR A 377 -8.72 5.02 19.16
N ASP A 378 -8.62 4.10 20.12
CA ASP A 378 -7.80 4.28 21.31
C ASP A 378 -6.31 4.24 20.95
N GLY A 379 -5.87 3.27 20.14
CA GLY A 379 -4.48 3.21 19.67
C GLY A 379 -4.07 4.47 18.89
N LEU A 380 -4.94 5.04 18.06
CA LEU A 380 -4.66 6.30 17.36
C LEU A 380 -4.56 7.50 18.31
N ARG A 381 -5.34 7.53 19.40
CA ARG A 381 -5.22 8.58 20.43
C ARG A 381 -3.87 8.49 21.14
N ASP A 382 -3.43 7.28 21.46
CA ASP A 382 -2.14 7.04 22.11
C ASP A 382 -0.96 7.32 21.17
N LEU A 383 -1.13 7.07 19.87
CA LEU A 383 -0.13 7.36 18.84
C LEU A 383 -0.08 8.84 18.39
N ALA A 384 -1.15 9.61 18.57
CA ALA A 384 -1.21 11.00 18.11
C ALA A 384 -0.06 11.88 18.64
N PRO A 385 0.33 11.83 19.94
CA PRO A 385 1.53 12.52 20.43
C PRO A 385 2.80 12.11 19.69
N HIS A 386 2.99 10.82 19.39
CA HIS A 386 4.20 10.32 18.74
C HIS A 386 4.32 10.82 17.29
N PHE A 387 3.21 10.80 16.54
CA PHE A 387 3.20 11.35 15.19
C PHE A 387 3.47 12.86 15.18
N LEU A 388 2.82 13.59 16.08
CA LEU A 388 3.02 15.02 16.19
C LEU A 388 4.44 15.38 16.65
N ALA A 389 5.02 14.63 17.57
CA ALA A 389 6.40 14.82 18.02
C ALA A 389 7.37 14.69 16.84
N ARG A 390 7.20 13.72 15.94
CA ARG A 390 8.04 13.57 14.75
C ARG A 390 7.98 14.79 13.82
N ILE A 391 6.79 15.38 13.66
CA ILE A 391 6.60 16.61 12.89
C ILE A 391 7.33 17.78 13.57
N ILE A 392 7.19 17.92 14.89
CA ILE A 392 7.82 18.98 15.69
C ILE A 392 9.35 18.84 15.69
N MET A 393 9.89 17.62 15.80
CA MET A 393 11.34 17.36 15.69
C MET A 393 11.92 17.86 14.36
N GLY A 394 11.14 17.78 13.28
CA GLY A 394 11.50 18.34 11.97
C GLY A 394 11.76 19.86 11.98
N GLN A 395 11.34 20.56 13.04
CA GLN A 395 11.57 21.99 13.26
C GLN A 395 12.83 22.27 14.11
N GLY A 396 13.62 21.24 14.44
CA GLY A 396 14.90 21.37 15.13
C GLY A 396 14.87 21.14 16.65
N LEU A 397 13.72 20.70 17.20
CA LEU A 397 13.60 20.35 18.62
C LEU A 397 14.20 18.98 18.91
N THR A 398 14.62 18.77 20.17
CA THR A 398 14.99 17.44 20.65
C THR A 398 13.75 16.53 20.76
N GLU A 399 13.98 15.23 20.83
CA GLU A 399 12.89 14.24 20.96
C GLU A 399 12.06 14.44 22.23
N GLU A 400 12.70 14.74 23.36
CA GLU A 400 12.05 14.98 24.65
C GLU A 400 11.16 16.24 24.60
N GLU A 401 11.70 17.35 24.12
CA GLU A 401 10.95 18.61 23.97
C GLU A 401 9.77 18.44 23.01
N ALA A 402 9.98 17.75 21.88
CA ALA A 402 8.93 17.49 20.91
C ALA A 402 7.82 16.60 21.46
N ALA A 403 8.17 15.58 22.25
CA ALA A 403 7.21 14.69 22.90
C ALA A 403 6.36 15.44 23.93
N GLU A 404 6.98 16.24 24.80
CA GLU A 404 6.26 17.06 25.78
C GLU A 404 5.31 18.05 25.10
N GLN A 405 5.80 18.76 24.08
CA GLN A 405 5.00 19.72 23.34
C GLN A 405 3.84 19.05 22.59
N ALA A 406 4.10 17.90 21.94
CA ALA A 406 3.07 17.15 21.26
C ALA A 406 1.96 16.68 22.23
N ALA A 407 2.34 16.16 23.39
CA ALA A 407 1.39 15.72 24.42
C ALA A 407 0.47 16.86 24.91
N LEU A 408 1.00 18.09 25.01
CA LEU A 408 0.19 19.25 25.33
C LEU A 408 -0.75 19.66 24.19
N ILE A 409 -0.26 19.66 22.96
CA ILE A 409 -1.03 20.09 21.78
C ILE A 409 -2.21 19.15 21.53
N VAL A 410 -2.01 17.83 21.56
CA VAL A 410 -3.12 16.88 21.30
C VAL A 410 -4.23 16.96 22.36
N ARG A 411 -3.92 17.42 23.58
CA ARG A 411 -4.89 17.62 24.67
C ARG A 411 -5.67 18.94 24.56
N GLN A 412 -5.28 19.84 23.66
CA GLN A 412 -6.00 21.10 23.46
C GLN A 412 -7.42 20.82 22.97
N LYS A 413 -8.40 21.49 23.58
CA LYS A 413 -9.79 21.43 23.13
C LYS A 413 -9.95 22.20 21.83
N VAL A 414 -10.51 21.55 20.82
CA VAL A 414 -10.87 22.16 19.53
C VAL A 414 -12.39 22.38 19.40
N SER A 415 -13.16 21.71 20.26
CA SER A 415 -14.57 21.95 20.54
C SER A 415 -14.86 21.72 22.04
N PRO A 416 -16.07 22.05 22.55
CA PRO A 416 -16.43 21.76 23.95
C PRO A 416 -16.28 20.28 24.35
N PHE A 417 -16.45 19.37 23.39
CA PHE A 417 -16.58 17.93 23.62
C PHE A 417 -15.37 17.12 23.11
N MET A 418 -14.43 17.72 22.38
CA MET A 418 -13.31 16.98 21.79
C MET A 418 -11.98 17.73 21.87
N THR A 419 -10.91 16.96 22.04
CA THR A 419 -9.53 17.43 21.93
C THR A 419 -9.03 17.33 20.47
N LEU A 420 -7.88 17.93 20.18
CA LEU A 420 -7.23 17.76 18.88
C LEU A 420 -6.86 16.28 18.63
N GLY A 421 -6.42 15.56 19.67
CA GLY A 421 -6.16 14.12 19.59
C GLY A 421 -7.42 13.31 19.24
N ASP A 422 -8.57 13.67 19.80
CA ASP A 422 -9.86 13.06 19.42
C ASP A 422 -10.21 13.33 17.96
N LEU A 423 -9.98 14.56 17.48
CA LEU A 423 -10.24 14.93 16.09
C LEU A 423 -9.32 14.16 15.13
N LEU A 424 -8.03 14.08 15.43
CA LEU A 424 -7.05 13.29 14.66
C LEU A 424 -7.46 11.83 14.57
N ALA A 425 -7.79 11.20 15.70
CA ALA A 425 -8.23 9.81 15.72
C ALA A 425 -9.54 9.63 14.92
N THR A 426 -10.50 10.53 15.07
CA THR A 426 -11.80 10.46 14.37
C THR A 426 -11.62 10.51 12.85
N ILE A 427 -10.84 11.46 12.36
CA ILE A 427 -10.59 11.62 10.92
C ILE A 427 -9.76 10.45 10.36
N MET A 428 -8.74 9.98 11.08
CA MET A 428 -7.97 8.80 10.67
C MET A 428 -8.80 7.51 10.64
N VAL A 429 -9.73 7.32 11.58
CA VAL A 429 -10.65 6.18 11.58
C VAL A 429 -11.61 6.25 10.39
N ALA A 430 -12.09 7.45 10.05
CA ALA A 430 -12.91 7.65 8.85
C ALA A 430 -12.11 7.30 7.59
N HIS A 431 -10.86 7.77 7.49
CA HIS A 431 -10.00 7.49 6.35
C HIS A 431 -9.69 6.00 6.17
N TYR A 432 -9.46 5.27 7.26
CA TYR A 432 -9.29 3.82 7.15
C TYR A 432 -10.54 3.07 6.71
N GLN A 433 -11.72 3.68 6.91
CA GLN A 433 -12.99 3.10 6.51
C GLN A 433 -13.30 3.28 5.01
N GLY A 434 -12.75 4.33 4.39
CA GLY A 434 -13.05 4.80 3.04
C GLY A 434 -14.39 5.53 2.93
N ASP A 435 -14.60 6.18 1.79
CA ASP A 435 -15.69 7.09 1.42
C ASP A 435 -15.84 8.22 2.46
N GLU A 436 -14.78 8.98 2.71
CA GLU A 436 -14.74 9.98 3.77
C GLU A 436 -15.76 11.10 3.54
N VAL A 437 -16.64 11.25 4.52
CA VAL A 437 -17.56 12.39 4.60
C VAL A 437 -17.28 13.13 5.90
N LEU A 438 -16.74 14.34 5.77
CA LEU A 438 -16.63 15.23 6.92
C LEU A 438 -18.00 15.54 7.49
N ASP A 439 -18.17 15.22 8.77
CA ASP A 439 -19.33 15.61 9.56
C ASP A 439 -19.50 17.15 9.55
N GLU A 440 -20.74 17.61 9.35
CA GLU A 440 -21.09 19.04 9.31
C GLU A 440 -20.66 19.79 10.58
N GLU A 441 -20.58 19.11 11.72
CA GLU A 441 -20.11 19.67 12.99
C GLU A 441 -18.57 19.78 13.05
N LEU A 442 -17.85 18.88 12.37
CA LEU A 442 -16.39 18.83 12.36
C LEU A 442 -15.76 19.79 11.35
N LEU A 443 -16.40 20.02 10.21
CA LEU A 443 -15.86 20.87 9.15
C LEU A 443 -15.52 22.30 9.65
N PRO A 444 -16.39 23.02 10.39
CA PRO A 444 -16.05 24.33 10.93
C PRO A 444 -14.90 24.29 11.94
N VAL A 445 -14.73 23.18 12.68
CA VAL A 445 -13.60 22.99 13.61
C VAL A 445 -12.29 22.89 12.82
N ILE A 446 -12.26 22.07 11.78
CA ILE A 446 -11.09 21.88 10.92
C ILE A 446 -10.75 23.19 10.17
N GLN A 447 -11.75 23.91 9.64
CA GLN A 447 -11.53 25.18 8.96
C GLN A 447 -10.90 26.25 9.88
N ARG A 448 -11.26 26.27 11.18
CA ARG A 448 -10.59 27.14 12.16
C ARG A 448 -9.14 26.74 12.40
N LEU A 449 -8.82 25.44 12.36
CA LEU A 449 -7.43 24.98 12.45
C LEU A 449 -6.65 25.41 11.20
N VAL A 450 -7.20 25.22 10.00
CA VAL A 450 -6.59 25.69 8.74
C VAL A 450 -6.30 27.20 8.77
N ALA A 451 -7.24 28.00 9.29
CA ALA A 451 -7.09 29.45 9.42
C ALA A 451 -6.25 29.89 10.63
N SER A 452 -5.65 28.97 11.39
CA SER A 452 -4.88 29.30 12.58
C SER A 452 -3.62 30.11 12.23
N GLU A 453 -3.33 31.14 13.02
CA GLU A 453 -2.06 31.87 12.93
C GLU A 453 -0.85 31.02 13.38
N SER A 454 -1.09 29.91 14.08
CA SER A 454 -0.04 28.94 14.41
C SER A 454 0.30 28.10 13.18
N PRO A 455 1.55 28.16 12.65
CA PRO A 455 1.92 27.40 11.45
C PRO A 455 1.74 25.89 11.62
N LEU A 456 1.97 25.37 12.83
CA LEU A 456 1.77 23.96 13.14
C LEU A 456 0.30 23.58 13.10
N LEU A 457 -0.58 24.36 13.74
CA LEU A 457 -2.02 24.07 13.75
C LEU A 457 -2.65 24.27 12.37
N GLY A 458 -2.22 25.28 11.61
CA GLY A 458 -2.60 25.47 10.21
C GLY A 458 -2.27 24.25 9.36
N MET A 459 -1.02 23.78 9.44
CA MET A 459 -0.57 22.58 8.74
C MET A 459 -1.33 21.32 9.17
N LEU A 460 -1.60 21.13 10.47
CA LEU A 460 -2.42 20.00 10.94
C LEU A 460 -3.87 20.11 10.45
N GLY A 461 -4.44 21.31 10.41
CA GLY A 461 -5.74 21.58 9.84
C GLY A 461 -5.83 21.22 8.36
N GLU A 462 -4.81 21.57 7.57
CA GLU A 462 -4.69 21.17 6.16
C GLU A 462 -4.64 19.65 6.00
N GLY A 463 -3.84 18.98 6.84
CA GLY A 463 -3.75 17.52 6.85
C GLY A 463 -5.09 16.85 7.19
N LEU A 464 -5.77 17.33 8.23
CA LEU A 464 -7.09 16.85 8.64
C LEU A 464 -8.17 17.09 7.58
N LEU A 465 -8.17 18.26 6.96
CA LEU A 465 -9.11 18.58 5.87
C LEU A 465 -8.88 17.63 4.70
N SER A 466 -7.61 17.41 4.32
CA SER A 466 -7.26 16.51 3.23
C SER A 466 -7.60 15.05 3.53
N LEU A 467 -7.39 14.56 4.76
CA LEU A 467 -7.70 13.18 5.14
C LEU A 467 -9.20 12.94 5.25
N GLY A 468 -9.98 13.96 5.60
CA GLY A 468 -11.44 13.85 5.69
C GLY A 468 -12.16 14.09 4.37
N THR A 469 -11.45 14.49 3.31
CA THR A 469 -12.02 14.76 2.00
C THR A 469 -11.69 13.60 1.06
N ASP A 470 -12.72 12.81 0.76
CA ASP A 470 -12.66 11.74 -0.24
C ASP A 470 -12.27 12.30 -1.62
N LEU A 471 -11.33 11.65 -2.28
CA LEU A 471 -10.93 11.97 -3.65
C LEU A 471 -11.76 11.13 -4.60
N GLU A 472 -12.14 11.68 -5.75
CA GLU A 472 -12.78 10.85 -6.76
C GLU A 472 -11.79 9.79 -7.30
N PRO A 473 -12.23 8.54 -7.48
CA PRO A 473 -13.61 8.07 -7.31
C PRO A 473 -13.88 7.37 -5.97
N ALA A 474 -15.16 7.12 -5.65
CA ALA A 474 -15.56 6.41 -4.43
C ALA A 474 -14.76 5.11 -4.16
N ASP A 475 -14.48 4.87 -2.88
CA ASP A 475 -13.56 3.86 -2.41
C ASP A 475 -14.17 2.47 -2.33
N ASN A 476 -15.37 2.34 -1.75
CA ASN A 476 -15.83 1.02 -1.31
C ASN A 476 -16.51 0.21 -2.41
N ASP A 477 -17.32 0.85 -3.26
CA ASP A 477 -18.13 0.23 -4.29
C ASP A 477 -18.08 1.04 -5.60
N ILE A 478 -17.30 0.58 -6.57
CA ILE A 478 -17.07 1.29 -7.83
C ILE A 478 -17.13 0.36 -9.04
N ILE A 479 -17.45 0.94 -10.20
CA ILE A 479 -17.24 0.32 -11.50
C ILE A 479 -16.26 1.17 -12.32
N ILE A 480 -15.07 0.63 -12.55
CA ILE A 480 -14.00 1.28 -13.31
C ILE A 480 -14.01 0.76 -14.76
N PRO A 481 -14.10 1.63 -15.78
CA PRO A 481 -13.96 1.21 -17.17
C PRO A 481 -12.50 0.86 -17.48
N LEU A 482 -12.26 -0.35 -17.96
CA LEU A 482 -10.96 -0.71 -18.53
C LEU A 482 -10.90 -0.27 -19.97
N GLN A 483 -9.89 0.54 -20.29
CA GLN A 483 -9.68 0.95 -21.67
C GLN A 483 -9.21 -0.25 -22.52
N PRO A 484 -9.72 -0.38 -23.77
CA PRO A 484 -9.40 -1.50 -24.66
C PRO A 484 -7.91 -1.82 -24.83
#